data_AF-F3FXE9-F1
#
_entry.id   AF-F3FXE9-F1
#
_cell.length_a   1.000
_cell.length_b   1.000
_cell.length_c   1.000
_cell.angle_alpha   90.00
_cell.angle_beta   90.00
_cell.angle_gamma   90.00
#
_symmetry.space_group_name_H-M   'P 1'
#
loop_
_entity.id
_entity.type
_entity.pdbx_description
1 polymer ?
#
loop_
_entity_poly.entity_id
_entity_poly.type
_entity_poly.pdbx_seq_one_letter_code
_entity_poly.pdbx_strand_id
1 'polypeptide(L)' 'APAPLPAFVPLHPTPKRYADETAVIALPLGEKTITVKWPVSDPDGCARFIRSLSQ' A
#
# COMPACT_ATOMS: atom_id res chain seq x y z
N ALA A 1 -50.92 -5.00 15.55
CA ALA A 1 -50.01 -5.37 14.44
C ALA A 1 -48.58 -5.04 14.87
N PRO A 2 -47.58 -5.91 14.68
CA PRO A 2 -46.21 -5.63 15.11
C PRO A 2 -45.57 -4.59 14.19
N ALA A 3 -44.80 -3.66 14.76
CA ALA A 3 -44.12 -2.60 14.02
C ALA A 3 -42.94 -3.17 13.20
N PRO A 4 -42.73 -2.70 11.96
CA PRO A 4 -41.64 -3.18 11.12
C PRO A 4 -40.30 -2.76 11.71
N LEU A 5 -39.35 -3.70 11.80
CA LEU A 5 -37.99 -3.45 12.24
C LEU A 5 -37.23 -2.64 11.17
N PRO A 6 -36.33 -1.72 11.56
CA PRO A 6 -35.57 -0.93 10.61
C PRO A 6 -34.67 -1.82 9.74
N ALA A 7 -34.56 -1.48 8.45
CA ALA A 7 -33.76 -2.25 7.50
C ALA A 7 -32.26 -2.15 7.84
N PHE A 8 -31.57 -3.29 7.79
CA PHE A 8 -30.10 -3.33 7.86
C PHE A 8 -29.53 -2.63 6.63
N VAL A 9 -28.90 -1.48 6.86
CA VAL A 9 -28.14 -0.77 5.81
C VAL A 9 -26.71 -1.30 5.87
N PRO A 10 -26.19 -1.95 4.80
CA PRO A 10 -24.78 -2.29 4.75
C PRO A 10 -23.97 -1.00 4.79
N LEU A 11 -23.25 -0.78 5.88
CA LEU A 11 -22.24 0.27 5.93
C LEU A 11 -21.19 -0.12 4.90
N HIS A 12 -21.14 0.59 3.77
CA HIS A 12 -20.08 0.44 2.81
C HIS A 12 -18.75 0.55 3.57
N PRO A 13 -17.87 -0.46 3.51
CA PRO A 13 -16.58 -0.35 4.16
C PRO A 13 -15.91 0.89 3.58
N THR A 14 -15.69 1.90 4.41
CA THR A 14 -14.83 3.03 4.05
C THR A 14 -13.57 2.43 3.46
N PRO A 15 -13.20 2.77 2.21
CA PRO A 15 -12.00 2.21 1.61
C PRO A 15 -10.87 2.50 2.59
N LYS A 16 -10.34 1.43 3.19
CA LYS A 16 -9.17 1.48 4.06
C LYS A 16 -8.17 2.33 3.31
N ARG A 17 -7.82 3.48 3.89
CA ARG A 17 -7.04 4.53 3.26
C ARG A 17 -5.85 3.90 2.52
N TYR A 18 -5.97 3.78 1.21
CA TYR A 18 -4.89 3.36 0.30
C TYR A 18 -3.71 4.34 0.37
N ALA A 19 -3.92 5.49 1.03
CA ALA A 19 -2.93 6.53 1.29
C ALA A 19 -1.75 6.11 2.18
N ASP A 20 -1.80 4.92 2.81
CA ASP A 20 -0.67 4.35 3.56
C ASP A 20 -0.27 2.97 3.01
N GLU A 21 -0.60 2.66 1.75
CA GLU A 21 -0.04 1.49 1.10
C GLU A 21 1.39 1.84 0.66
N THR A 22 2.37 1.54 1.53
CA THR A 22 3.78 1.56 1.17
C THR A 22 4.21 0.15 0.78
N ALA A 23 4.77 0.01 -0.42
CA ALA A 23 5.43 -1.22 -0.83
C ALA A 23 6.77 -1.33 -0.10
N VAL A 24 7.04 -2.49 0.50
CA VAL A 24 8.36 -2.78 1.08
C VAL A 24 9.21 -3.43 0.00
N ILE A 25 10.27 -2.73 -0.41
CA ILE A 25 11.19 -3.20 -1.45
C ILE A 25 12.46 -3.67 -0.74
N ALA A 26 12.74 -4.97 -0.85
CA ALA A 26 13.97 -5.57 -0.35
C ALA A 26 14.88 -5.91 -1.54
N LEU A 27 16.06 -5.28 -1.61
CA LEU A 27 17.02 -5.45 -2.70
C LEU A 27 18.34 -5.95 -2.13
N PRO A 28 18.89 -7.06 -2.64
CA PRO A 28 20.23 -7.51 -2.26
C PRO A 28 21.29 -6.63 -2.94
N LEU A 29 22.04 -5.86 -2.14
CA LEU A 29 23.21 -5.11 -2.58
C LEU A 29 24.47 -5.80 -2.05
N GLY A 30 24.99 -6.75 -2.84
CA GLY A 30 26.13 -7.59 -2.44
C GLY A 30 25.78 -8.49 -1.25
N GLU A 31 26.53 -8.37 -0.16
CA GLU A 31 26.32 -9.16 1.08
C GLU A 31 25.20 -8.60 1.97
N LYS A 32 24.62 -7.44 1.64
CA LYS A 32 23.65 -6.71 2.47
C LYS A 32 22.33 -6.50 1.74
N THR A 33 21.23 -6.78 2.40
CA THR A 33 19.89 -6.48 1.87
C THR A 33 19.45 -5.09 2.32
N ILE A 34 19.12 -4.23 1.37
CA ILE A 34 18.52 -2.92 1.62
C ILE A 34 17.01 -3.07 1.60
N THR A 35 16.36 -2.63 2.68
CA THR A 35 14.90 -2.61 2.76
C THR A 35 14.43 -1.16 2.81
N VAL A 36 13.68 -0.76 1.79
CA VAL A 36 13.11 0.59 1.68
C VAL A 36 11.60 0.50 1.61
N LYS A 37 10.93 1.38 2.35
CA LYS A 37 9.49 1.58 2.25
C LYS A 37 9.25 2.63 1.19
N TRP A 38 8.50 2.25 0.15
CA TRP A 38 8.22 3.12 -0.97
C TRP A 38 6.72 3.39 -1.07
N PRO A 39 6.28 4.65 -1.16
CA PRO A 39 4.87 4.96 -1.33
C PRO A 39 4.37 4.47 -2.70
N VAL A 40 3.25 3.75 -2.75
CA VAL A 40 2.67 3.26 -4.02
C VAL A 40 2.27 4.41 -4.95
N SER A 41 2.15 5.63 -4.42
CA SER A 41 1.91 6.86 -5.18
C SER A 41 3.06 7.31 -6.09
N ASP A 42 4.28 6.77 -5.93
CA ASP A 42 5.44 7.17 -6.75
C ASP A 42 6.17 5.95 -7.36
N PRO A 43 5.58 5.27 -8.36
CA PRO A 43 6.23 4.12 -9.01
C PRO A 43 7.50 4.50 -9.79
N ASP A 44 7.55 5.71 -10.35
CA ASP A 44 8.69 6.20 -11.13
C ASP A 44 9.92 6.45 -10.27
N GLY A 45 9.75 7.03 -9.08
CA GLY A 45 10.85 7.21 -8.13
C GLY A 45 11.42 5.88 -7.65
N CYS A 46 10.56 4.86 -7.45
CA CYS A 46 10.98 3.50 -7.12
C CYS A 46 11.89 2.94 -8.21
N ALA A 47 11.46 3.03 -9.48
CA ALA A 47 12.26 2.55 -10.61
C ALA A 47 13.61 3.28 -10.71
N ARG A 48 13.65 4.60 -10.48
CA ARG A 48 14.91 5.37 -10.43
C ARG A 48 15.82 4.91 -9.30
N PHE A 49 15.28 4.68 -8.11
CA PHE A 49 16.06 4.20 -6.97
C PHE A 49 16.71 2.84 -7.27
N ILE A 50 15.93 1.89 -7.78
CA ILE A 50 16.44 0.56 -8.16
C ILE A 50 17.53 0.68 -9.24
N ARG A 51 17.33 1.51 -10.26
CA ARG A 51 18.32 1.74 -11.32
C ARG A 51 19.62 2.37 -10.80
N SER A 52 19.53 3.29 -9.84
CA SER A 52 20.71 3.89 -9.21
C SER A 52 21.49 2.87 -8.36
N LEU A 53 20.84 1.83 -7.85
CA LEU A 53 21.49 0.76 -7.09
C LEU A 53 22.17 -0.29 -7.99
N SER A 54 21.76 -0.40 -9.26
CA SER A 54 22.31 -1.37 -10.23
C SER A 54 23.49 -0.83 -11.05
N GLN A 55 24.09 0.30 -10.64
CA GLN A 55 25.25 0.92 -11.30
C GLN A 55 26.56 0.32 -10.78
#